data_AF-A0A7C5EMM4-F1
#
_entry.id   AF-A0A7C5EMM4-F1
#
_cell.length_a   1.000
_cell.length_b   1.000
_cell.length_c   1.000
_cell.angle_alpha   90.00
_cell.angle_beta   90.00
_cell.angle_gamma   90.00
#
_symmetry.space_group_name_H-M   'P 1'
#
loop_
_entity.id
_entity.type
_entity.pdbx_description
1 polymer ?
#
loop_
_entity_poly.entity_id
_entity_poly.type
_entity_poly.pdbx_seq_one_letter_code
_entity_poly.pdbx_strand_id
1 'polypeptide(L)'
;MPGDVTTAIESVENAQQASAAAPKARTAPRGLWLLPSFTDLAMLLPVFVVLVRMNGLSGLLTDADTAWHIATGRWILAHGRVPTQELFSFTMGGRPFCAWEWLWEVIAAWLYGLGGLSMVVVASIAVISATFGLLYRLVRRTCGNMLIAMGTTALAMIVSTIHWAARPHLFTILFTVLFLWILERAREGGLRGLLSLP
;
A
#
# COMPACT_ATOMS: atom_id res chain seq x y z
N MET A 1 -21.87 -16.11 70.16
CA MET A 1 -20.84 -15.29 69.50
C MET A 1 -21.54 -14.42 68.46
N PRO A 2 -21.95 -13.18 68.77
CA PRO A 2 -22.53 -12.30 67.77
C PRO A 2 -21.42 -11.84 66.83
N GLY A 3 -21.54 -12.21 65.55
CA GLY A 3 -20.63 -11.78 64.49
C GLY A 3 -20.66 -10.26 64.36
N ASP A 4 -19.46 -9.68 64.35
CA ASP A 4 -19.18 -8.27 64.48
C ASP A 4 -19.70 -7.49 63.25
N VAL A 5 -20.92 -6.96 63.36
CA VAL A 5 -21.63 -6.21 62.31
C VAL A 5 -20.78 -5.05 61.76
N THR A 6 -19.88 -4.53 62.59
CA THR A 6 -18.91 -3.48 62.27
C THR A 6 -17.97 -3.90 61.13
N THR A 7 -17.50 -5.14 61.13
CA THR A 7 -16.59 -5.67 60.09
C THR A 7 -17.27 -5.85 58.74
N ALA A 8 -18.57 -6.18 58.75
CA ALA A 8 -19.36 -6.30 57.53
C ALA A 8 -19.57 -4.93 56.89
N ILE A 9 -19.84 -3.89 57.69
CA ILE A 9 -20.03 -2.52 57.20
C ILE A 9 -18.73 -1.98 56.58
N GLU A 10 -17.59 -2.14 57.26
CA GLU A 10 -16.28 -1.72 56.71
C GLU A 10 -15.92 -2.45 55.41
N SER A 11 -16.31 -3.72 55.26
CA SER A 11 -16.07 -4.47 54.03
C SER A 11 -16.86 -3.94 52.84
N VAL A 12 -18.11 -3.50 53.09
CA VAL A 12 -19.00 -2.93 52.06
C VAL A 12 -18.53 -1.53 51.67
N GLU A 13 -18.10 -0.73 52.65
CA GLU A 13 -17.62 0.63 52.41
C GLU A 13 -16.30 0.64 51.63
N ASN A 14 -15.36 -0.27 51.96
CA ASN A 14 -14.12 -0.47 51.21
C ASN A 14 -14.38 -1.01 49.79
N ALA A 15 -15.35 -1.90 49.60
CA ALA A 15 -15.74 -2.37 48.28
C ALA A 15 -16.36 -1.25 47.41
N GLN A 16 -17.13 -0.34 48.02
CA GLN A 16 -17.65 0.84 47.33
C GLN A 16 -16.56 1.86 46.97
N GLN A 17 -15.58 2.08 47.86
CA GLN A 17 -14.43 2.95 47.57
C GLN A 17 -13.52 2.37 46.47
N ALA A 18 -13.29 1.05 46.47
CA ALA A 18 -12.55 0.37 45.40
C ALA A 18 -13.27 0.45 44.04
N SER A 19 -14.62 0.37 44.03
CA SER A 19 -15.41 0.55 42.82
C SER A 19 -15.43 2.00 42.31
N ALA A 20 -15.30 2.99 43.20
CA ALA A 20 -15.25 4.41 42.84
C ALA A 20 -13.89 4.85 42.28
N ALA A 21 -12.83 4.07 42.52
CA ALA A 21 -11.47 4.31 42.01
C ALA A 21 -11.23 3.72 40.60
N ALA A 22 -12.26 3.23 39.91
CA ALA A 22 -12.14 2.77 38.54
C ALA A 22 -11.55 3.89 37.66
N PRO A 23 -10.49 3.63 36.88
CA PRO A 23 -9.84 4.65 36.08
C PRO A 23 -10.86 5.23 35.11
N LYS A 24 -11.18 6.53 35.25
CA LYS A 24 -12.05 7.25 34.31
C LYS A 24 -11.50 7.00 32.91
N ALA A 25 -12.25 6.23 32.12
CA ALA A 25 -11.92 5.94 30.73
C ALA A 25 -11.64 7.29 30.04
N ARG A 26 -10.39 7.50 29.62
CA ARG A 26 -9.99 8.71 28.90
C ARG A 26 -10.77 8.73 27.58
N THR A 27 -11.91 9.41 27.56
CA THR A 27 -12.63 9.70 26.32
C THR A 27 -11.76 10.62 25.50
N ALA A 28 -11.13 10.09 24.45
CA ALA A 28 -10.35 10.88 23.51
C ALA A 28 -11.24 12.01 22.96
N PRO A 29 -10.72 13.25 22.83
CA PRO A 29 -11.51 14.39 22.39
C PRO A 29 -12.05 14.15 20.98
N ARG A 30 -13.35 14.39 20.80
CA ARG A 30 -14.13 14.16 19.57
C ARG A 30 -13.67 14.97 18.33
N GLY A 31 -12.62 15.78 18.46
CA GLY A 31 -12.05 16.63 17.39
C GLY A 31 -10.74 16.14 16.77
N LEU A 32 -10.10 15.07 17.30
CA LEU A 32 -8.84 14.56 16.75
C LEU A 32 -9.00 13.74 15.45
N TRP A 33 -10.23 13.47 15.01
CA TRP A 33 -10.52 12.66 13.81
C TRP A 33 -10.28 13.39 12.48
N LEU A 34 -10.10 14.72 12.50
CA LEU A 34 -9.79 15.51 11.30
C LEU A 34 -8.28 15.65 11.03
N LEU A 35 -7.44 15.27 12.00
CA LEU A 35 -6.00 15.27 11.78
C LEU A 35 -5.62 14.00 10.99
N PRO A 36 -4.93 14.14 9.84
CA PRO A 36 -4.50 12.97 9.08
C PRO A 36 -3.64 12.06 9.96
N SER A 37 -3.93 10.77 9.91
CA SER A 37 -3.06 9.77 10.51
C SER A 37 -1.69 9.84 9.85
N PHE A 38 -0.65 9.44 10.58
CA PHE A 38 0.67 9.29 9.96
C PHE A 38 0.68 8.26 8.83
N THR A 39 -0.27 7.32 8.81
CA THR A 39 -0.47 6.47 7.63
C THR A 39 -0.95 7.29 6.43
N ASP A 40 -1.90 8.20 6.65
CA ASP A 40 -2.42 9.06 5.58
C ASP A 40 -1.29 9.95 5.04
N LEU A 41 -0.41 10.44 5.91
CA LEU A 41 0.79 11.15 5.50
C LEU A 41 1.72 10.28 4.64
N ALA A 42 1.96 9.01 5.03
CA ALA A 42 2.75 8.07 4.22
C ALA A 42 2.11 7.78 2.84
N MET A 43 0.77 7.76 2.77
CA MET A 43 0.03 7.53 1.53
C MET A 43 0.00 8.76 0.62
N LEU A 44 -0.01 9.97 1.20
CA LEU A 44 -0.05 11.23 0.47
C LEU A 44 1.35 11.71 0.04
N LEU A 45 2.41 11.32 0.76
CA LEU A 45 3.78 11.75 0.46
C LEU A 45 4.24 11.38 -0.97
N PRO A 46 3.94 10.18 -1.53
CA PRO A 46 4.26 9.89 -2.92
C PRO A 46 3.59 10.83 -3.92
N VAL A 47 2.33 11.20 -3.67
CA VAL A 47 1.60 12.17 -4.51
C VAL A 47 2.35 13.49 -4.53
N PHE A 48 2.75 13.98 -3.35
CA PHE A 48 3.55 15.20 -3.24
C PHE A 48 4.88 15.09 -4.00
N VAL A 49 5.59 13.97 -3.86
CA VAL A 49 6.86 13.73 -4.56
C VAL A 49 6.67 13.72 -6.08
N VAL A 50 5.65 13.05 -6.60
CA VAL A 50 5.34 13.06 -8.05
C VAL A 50 5.09 14.49 -8.52
N LEU A 51 4.26 15.25 -7.80
CA LEU A 51 3.89 16.60 -8.18
C LEU A 51 5.07 17.58 -8.18
N VAL A 52 5.93 17.52 -7.16
CA VAL A 52 7.00 18.51 -6.96
C VAL A 52 8.31 18.10 -7.64
N ARG A 53 8.68 16.81 -7.61
CA ARG A 53 10.01 16.35 -8.04
C ARG A 53 10.02 15.77 -9.45
N MET A 54 8.92 15.18 -9.91
CA MET A 54 8.85 14.43 -11.17
C MET A 54 8.23 15.21 -12.31
N ASN A 55 8.28 16.55 -12.29
CA ASN A 55 7.65 17.39 -13.32
C ASN A 55 6.12 17.15 -13.41
N GLY A 56 5.47 16.93 -12.26
CA GLY A 56 4.04 16.67 -12.20
C GLY A 56 3.64 15.25 -12.58
N LEU A 57 2.36 15.09 -12.92
CA LEU A 57 1.77 13.80 -13.30
C LEU A 57 2.41 13.18 -14.56
N SER A 58 2.94 14.02 -15.45
CA SER A 58 3.61 13.59 -16.68
C SER A 58 4.92 12.84 -16.41
N GLY A 59 5.53 13.01 -15.23
CA GLY A 59 6.74 12.29 -14.84
C GLY A 59 6.61 10.78 -14.90
N LEU A 60 5.43 10.26 -14.58
CA LEU A 60 5.10 8.82 -14.64
C LEU A 60 4.98 8.29 -16.08
N LEU A 61 4.88 9.18 -17.07
CA LEU A 61 4.75 8.86 -18.49
C LEU A 61 6.02 9.19 -19.28
N THR A 62 7.15 9.39 -18.60
CA THR A 62 8.44 9.71 -19.25
C THR A 62 9.01 8.57 -20.07
N ASP A 63 8.44 7.38 -19.91
CA ASP A 63 8.86 6.19 -20.58
C ASP A 63 8.12 5.95 -21.92
N ALA A 64 8.91 5.70 -22.97
CA ALA A 64 8.44 5.41 -24.31
C ALA A 64 7.65 4.09 -24.41
N ASP A 65 7.89 3.12 -23.52
CA ASP A 65 7.23 1.81 -23.57
C ASP A 65 5.76 1.87 -23.13
N THR A 66 5.32 2.94 -22.46
CA THR A 66 3.93 3.11 -22.02
C THR A 66 2.93 2.93 -23.16
N ALA A 67 3.23 3.52 -24.33
CA ALA A 67 2.38 3.40 -25.51
C ALA A 67 2.33 1.96 -26.03
N TRP A 68 3.46 1.26 -25.96
CA TRP A 68 3.56 -0.14 -26.33
C TRP A 68 2.71 -1.02 -25.43
N HIS A 69 2.79 -0.86 -24.10
CA HIS A 69 1.96 -1.62 -23.15
C HIS A 69 0.47 -1.43 -23.41
N ILE A 70 0.04 -0.19 -23.68
CA ILE A 70 -1.36 0.11 -23.98
C ILE A 70 -1.76 -0.52 -25.33
N ALA A 71 -0.90 -0.45 -26.35
CA ALA A 71 -1.18 -1.04 -27.66
C ALA A 71 -1.29 -2.57 -27.58
N THR A 72 -0.34 -3.24 -26.94
CA THR A 72 -0.39 -4.69 -26.72
C THR A 72 -1.61 -5.09 -25.92
N GLY A 73 -1.92 -4.37 -24.83
CA GLY A 73 -3.09 -4.65 -24.01
C GLY A 73 -4.41 -4.49 -24.76
N ARG A 74 -4.53 -3.47 -25.60
CA ARG A 74 -5.71 -3.30 -26.49
C ARG A 74 -5.84 -4.46 -27.46
N TRP A 75 -4.72 -4.94 -28.00
CA TRP A 75 -4.72 -6.11 -28.86
C TRP A 75 -5.16 -7.37 -28.10
N ILE A 76 -4.65 -7.59 -26.88
CA ILE A 76 -5.05 -8.73 -26.01
C ILE A 76 -6.55 -8.68 -25.71
N LEU A 77 -7.06 -7.52 -25.29
CA LEU A 77 -8.49 -7.32 -25.00
C LEU A 77 -9.37 -7.58 -26.22
N ALA A 78 -8.93 -7.21 -27.42
CA ALA A 78 -9.68 -7.41 -28.66
C ALA A 78 -9.65 -8.87 -29.15
N HIS A 79 -8.55 -9.61 -28.94
CA HIS A 79 -8.37 -10.97 -29.48
C HIS A 79 -8.60 -12.08 -28.45
N GLY A 80 -8.69 -11.74 -27.15
CA GLY A 80 -8.87 -12.72 -26.08
C GLY A 80 -7.68 -13.65 -25.87
N ARG A 81 -6.48 -13.27 -26.35
CA ARG A 81 -5.26 -14.09 -26.23
C ARG A 81 -4.02 -13.24 -26.09
N VAL A 82 -2.97 -13.81 -25.49
CA VAL A 82 -1.65 -13.19 -25.36
C VAL A 82 -0.89 -13.32 -26.68
N PRO A 83 -0.27 -12.26 -27.22
CA PRO A 83 0.48 -12.33 -28.47
C PRO A 83 1.72 -13.19 -28.31
N THR A 84 1.89 -14.12 -29.26
CA THR A 84 3.08 -15.00 -29.35
C THR A 84 4.06 -14.53 -30.43
N GLN A 85 3.71 -13.45 -31.12
CA GLN A 85 4.49 -12.86 -32.20
C GLN A 85 4.58 -11.36 -32.01
N GLU A 86 5.69 -10.79 -32.47
CA GLU A 86 5.97 -9.37 -32.39
C GLU A 86 5.05 -8.59 -33.33
N LEU A 87 4.26 -7.66 -32.78
CA LEU A 87 3.16 -7.00 -33.48
C LEU A 87 3.52 -5.59 -33.98
N PHE A 88 4.38 -4.88 -33.27
CA PHE A 88 4.55 -3.43 -33.45
C PHE A 88 5.97 -3.06 -33.90
N SER A 89 6.93 -3.96 -33.79
CA SER A 89 8.31 -3.72 -34.24
C SER A 89 8.41 -3.63 -35.77
N PHE A 90 8.97 -2.54 -36.27
CA PHE A 90 9.24 -2.36 -37.70
C PHE A 90 10.24 -3.38 -38.27
N THR A 91 11.27 -3.75 -37.50
CA THR A 91 12.36 -4.63 -37.96
C THR A 91 12.18 -6.09 -37.58
N MET A 92 11.34 -6.38 -36.56
CA MET A 92 11.16 -7.72 -36.00
C MET A 92 9.71 -8.23 -36.09
N GLY A 93 8.84 -7.57 -36.86
CA GLY A 93 7.45 -7.98 -37.02
C GLY A 93 7.30 -9.46 -37.39
N GLY A 94 6.39 -10.16 -36.71
CA GLY A 94 6.07 -11.57 -36.93
C GLY A 94 7.06 -12.57 -36.29
N ARG A 95 8.18 -12.11 -35.71
CA ARG A 95 9.08 -12.99 -34.96
C ARG A 95 8.44 -13.46 -33.65
N PRO A 96 8.88 -14.60 -33.07
CA PRO A 96 8.40 -15.04 -31.76
C PRO A 96 8.58 -13.95 -30.70
N PHE A 97 7.52 -13.67 -29.97
CA PHE A 97 7.48 -12.68 -28.90
C PHE A 97 6.85 -13.32 -27.66
N CYS A 98 7.39 -12.98 -26.49
CA CYS A 98 6.80 -13.36 -25.22
C CYS A 98 6.35 -12.09 -24.51
N ALA A 99 5.04 -11.94 -24.33
CA ALA A 99 4.47 -10.82 -23.58
C ALA A 99 4.60 -11.11 -22.06
N TRP A 100 5.81 -10.94 -21.53
CA TRP A 100 6.13 -11.16 -20.12
C TRP A 100 5.24 -10.36 -19.16
N GLU A 101 4.70 -9.24 -19.65
CA GLU A 101 3.98 -8.25 -18.87
C GLU A 101 2.48 -8.18 -19.25
N TRP A 102 1.94 -9.22 -19.89
CA TRP A 102 0.58 -9.23 -20.46
C TRP A 102 -0.52 -8.79 -19.49
N LEU A 103 -0.42 -9.15 -18.20
CA LEU A 103 -1.43 -8.77 -17.21
C LEU A 103 -1.43 -7.25 -16.97
N TRP A 104 -0.24 -6.65 -16.90
CA TRP A 104 -0.11 -5.20 -16.82
C TRP A 104 -0.61 -4.54 -18.10
N GLU A 105 -0.28 -5.08 -19.27
CA GLU A 105 -0.76 -4.56 -20.55
C GLU A 105 -2.30 -4.53 -20.59
N VAL A 106 -2.96 -5.61 -20.17
CA VAL A 106 -4.42 -5.69 -20.05
C VAL A 106 -4.98 -4.62 -19.10
N ILE A 107 -4.40 -4.47 -17.91
CA ILE A 107 -4.83 -3.46 -16.92
C ILE A 107 -4.63 -2.05 -17.47
N ALA A 108 -3.47 -1.76 -18.06
CA ALA A 108 -3.14 -0.46 -18.62
C ALA A 108 -4.08 -0.09 -19.78
N ALA A 109 -4.36 -1.03 -20.68
CA ALA A 109 -5.30 -0.83 -21.77
C ALA A 109 -6.74 -0.64 -21.30
N TRP A 110 -7.17 -1.38 -20.28
CA TRP A 110 -8.49 -1.21 -19.67
C TRP A 110 -8.64 0.17 -19.02
N LEU A 111 -7.66 0.58 -18.20
CA LEU A 111 -7.63 1.91 -17.58
C LEU A 111 -7.61 3.02 -18.64
N TYR A 112 -6.82 2.84 -19.70
CA TYR A 112 -6.79 3.76 -20.82
C TYR A 112 -8.16 3.87 -21.51
N GLY A 113 -8.92 2.77 -21.60
CA GLY A 113 -10.30 2.79 -22.12
C GLY A 113 -11.28 3.59 -21.26
N LEU A 114 -11.05 3.70 -19.94
CA LEU A 114 -11.93 4.43 -19.02
C LEU A 114 -11.71 5.94 -19.03
N GLY A 115 -10.49 6.40 -19.24
CA GLY A 115 -10.17 7.85 -19.17
C GLY A 115 -8.79 8.21 -19.67
N GLY A 116 -8.28 7.45 -20.65
CA GLY A 116 -7.00 7.70 -21.31
C GLY A 116 -5.80 7.57 -20.38
N LEU A 117 -4.73 8.28 -20.73
CA LEU A 117 -3.47 8.27 -19.96
C LEU A 117 -3.66 8.76 -18.52
N SER A 118 -4.59 9.69 -18.28
CA SER A 118 -4.87 10.21 -16.94
C SER A 118 -5.27 9.10 -15.98
N MET A 119 -6.10 8.15 -16.42
CA MET A 119 -6.51 7.01 -15.57
C MET A 119 -5.35 6.06 -15.27
N VAL A 120 -4.46 5.84 -16.24
CA VAL A 120 -3.25 5.03 -16.03
C VAL A 120 -2.33 5.68 -14.99
N VAL A 121 -2.15 7.00 -15.06
CA VAL A 121 -1.34 7.75 -14.10
C VAL A 121 -1.97 7.73 -12.71
N VAL A 122 -3.28 7.99 -12.59
CA VAL A 122 -3.99 7.96 -11.30
C VAL A 122 -3.90 6.59 -10.66
N ALA A 123 -4.10 5.51 -11.43
CA ALA A 123 -3.94 4.14 -10.92
C ALA A 123 -2.50 3.85 -10.48
N SER A 124 -1.51 4.31 -11.24
CA SER A 124 -0.09 4.15 -10.89
C SER A 124 0.24 4.85 -9.58
N ILE A 125 -0.23 6.09 -9.40
CA ILE A 125 -0.08 6.84 -8.14
C ILE A 125 -0.78 6.11 -7.00
N ALA A 126 -1.99 5.60 -7.21
CA ALA A 126 -2.72 4.85 -6.19
C ALA A 126 -1.95 3.61 -5.73
N VAL A 127 -1.33 2.86 -6.66
CA VAL A 127 -0.48 1.69 -6.34
C VAL A 127 0.74 2.13 -5.54
N ILE A 128 1.44 3.19 -5.94
CA ILE A 128 2.60 3.73 -5.22
C ILE A 128 2.18 4.17 -3.80
N SER A 129 1.11 4.96 -3.67
CA SER A 129 0.57 5.42 -2.40
C SER A 129 0.18 4.26 -1.47
N ALA A 130 -0.49 3.23 -2.00
CA ALA A 130 -0.82 2.04 -1.24
C ALA A 130 0.44 1.30 -0.77
N THR A 131 1.45 1.18 -1.64
CA THR A 131 2.74 0.52 -1.34
C THR A 131 3.44 1.20 -0.17
N PHE A 132 3.58 2.53 -0.20
CA PHE A 132 4.27 3.26 0.87
C PHE A 132 3.44 3.38 2.16
N GLY A 133 2.11 3.45 2.05
CA GLY A 133 1.23 3.32 3.21
C GLY A 133 1.36 1.97 3.91
N LEU A 134 1.48 0.89 3.13
CA LEU A 134 1.68 -0.46 3.65
C LEU A 134 3.08 -0.63 4.26
N LEU A 135 4.12 -0.16 3.56
CA LEU A 135 5.51 -0.19 4.05
C LEU A 135 5.61 0.55 5.39
N TYR A 136 5.02 1.74 5.48
CA TYR A 136 4.98 2.49 6.73
C TYR A 136 4.35 1.68 7.86
N ARG A 137 3.17 1.09 7.62
CA ARG A 137 2.49 0.27 8.62
C ARG A 137 3.34 -0.94 9.03
N LEU A 138 4.08 -1.54 8.09
CA LEU A 138 4.97 -2.67 8.38
C LEU A 138 6.07 -2.23 9.33
N VAL A 139 6.82 -1.19 8.97
CA VAL A 139 7.94 -0.69 9.78
C VAL A 139 7.46 -0.17 11.13
N ARG A 140 6.29 0.48 11.20
CA ARG A 140 5.70 0.92 12.47
C ARG A 140 5.42 -0.23 13.42
N ARG A 141 4.94 -1.36 12.90
CA ARG A 141 4.66 -2.55 13.72
C ARG A 141 5.95 -3.17 14.24
N THR A 142 6.98 -3.26 13.41
CA THR A 142 8.27 -3.88 13.80
C THR A 142 9.08 -3.02 14.76
N CYS A 143 9.17 -1.70 14.56
CA CYS A 143 10.05 -0.83 15.35
C CYS A 143 9.37 -0.13 16.54
N GLY A 144 8.02 -0.03 16.55
CA GLY A 144 7.25 0.71 17.55
C GLY A 144 7.40 2.25 17.52
N ASN A 145 8.49 2.77 16.95
CA ASN A 145 8.79 4.20 16.89
C ASN A 145 8.28 4.87 15.60
N MET A 146 7.56 5.98 15.76
CA MET A 146 6.99 6.76 14.67
C MET A 146 8.01 7.41 13.74
N LEU A 147 9.01 8.06 14.31
CA LEU A 147 9.96 8.86 13.57
C LEU A 147 10.86 7.96 12.73
N ILE A 148 11.28 6.82 13.30
CA ILE A 148 12.10 5.83 12.59
C ILE A 148 11.34 5.26 11.40
N ALA A 149 10.08 4.89 11.57
CA ALA A 149 9.28 4.35 10.47
C ALA A 149 9.00 5.39 9.37
N MET A 150 8.76 6.65 9.74
CA MET A 150 8.62 7.72 8.76
C MET A 150 9.92 7.96 8.00
N GLY A 151 11.05 8.07 8.71
CA GLY A 151 12.36 8.30 8.09
C GLY A 151 12.77 7.17 7.15
N THR A 152 12.57 5.91 7.55
CA THR A 152 12.86 4.74 6.70
C THR A 152 11.92 4.65 5.50
N THR A 153 10.62 4.90 5.68
CA THR A 153 9.66 4.93 4.57
C THR A 153 10.00 6.04 3.57
N ALA A 154 10.33 7.24 4.05
CA ALA A 154 10.74 8.36 3.22
C ALA A 154 12.05 8.08 2.48
N LEU A 155 13.03 7.45 3.14
CA LEU A 155 14.29 7.06 2.50
C LEU A 155 14.04 6.02 1.40
N ALA A 156 13.27 4.97 1.68
CA ALA A 156 12.89 3.97 0.69
C ALA A 156 12.17 4.60 -0.50
N MET A 157 11.29 5.57 -0.23
CA MET A 157 10.57 6.33 -1.26
C MET A 157 11.53 7.07 -2.19
N ILE A 158 12.44 7.87 -1.63
CA ILE A 158 13.44 8.64 -2.40
C ILE A 158 14.25 7.71 -3.30
N VAL A 159 14.78 6.61 -2.76
CA VAL A 159 15.58 5.64 -3.52
C VAL A 159 14.76 4.99 -4.64
N SER A 160 13.49 4.68 -4.39
CA SER A 160 12.63 4.01 -5.37
C SER A 160 12.16 4.90 -6.53
N THR A 161 12.28 6.23 -6.42
CA THR A 161 11.71 7.16 -7.42
C THR A 161 12.23 6.94 -8.84
N ILE A 162 13.45 6.39 -9.00
CA ILE A 162 14.01 6.01 -10.31
C ILE A 162 13.20 4.92 -11.02
N HIS A 163 12.38 4.18 -10.28
CA HIS A 163 11.51 3.11 -10.81
C HIS A 163 10.06 3.57 -10.97
N TRP A 164 9.74 4.83 -10.68
CA TRP A 164 8.38 5.34 -10.79
C TRP A 164 8.07 5.73 -12.23
N ALA A 165 7.61 4.74 -12.99
CA ALA A 165 7.01 4.91 -14.30
C ALA A 165 5.72 4.09 -14.36
N ALA A 166 4.83 4.41 -15.30
CA ALA A 166 3.62 3.63 -15.58
C ALA A 166 3.99 2.28 -16.23
N ARG A 167 4.58 1.40 -15.41
CA ARG A 167 5.19 0.12 -15.75
C ARG A 167 4.77 -0.94 -14.74
N PRO A 168 4.87 -2.24 -15.08
CA PRO A 168 4.53 -3.33 -14.16
C PRO A 168 5.42 -3.36 -12.91
N HIS A 169 6.61 -2.75 -12.97
CA HIS A 169 7.54 -2.68 -11.84
C HIS A 169 6.94 -2.04 -10.58
N LEU A 170 5.90 -1.19 -10.71
CA LEU A 170 5.17 -0.66 -9.55
C LEU A 170 4.53 -1.79 -8.71
N PHE A 171 4.02 -2.83 -9.38
CA PHE A 171 3.46 -4.00 -8.71
C PHE A 171 4.54 -4.87 -8.07
N THR A 172 5.73 -4.94 -8.66
CA THR A 172 6.87 -5.65 -8.05
C THR A 172 7.21 -5.08 -6.68
N ILE A 173 7.24 -3.75 -6.55
CA ILE A 173 7.51 -3.09 -5.26
C ILE A 173 6.35 -3.36 -4.29
N LEU A 174 5.09 -3.24 -4.75
CA LEU A 174 3.91 -3.55 -3.93
C LEU A 174 3.95 -4.99 -3.40
N PHE A 175 4.18 -5.97 -4.27
CA PHE A 175 4.24 -7.37 -3.90
C PHE A 175 5.43 -7.69 -3.01
N THR A 176 6.57 -7.00 -3.17
CA THR A 176 7.70 -7.12 -2.24
C THR A 176 7.29 -6.68 -0.84
N VAL A 177 6.60 -5.55 -0.70
CA VAL A 177 6.13 -5.08 0.62
C VAL A 177 5.08 -6.04 1.20
N LEU A 178 4.16 -6.55 0.39
CA LEU A 178 3.18 -7.56 0.81
C LEU A 178 3.85 -8.86 1.25
N PHE A 179 4.88 -9.30 0.52
CA PHE A 179 5.67 -10.48 0.85
C PHE A 179 6.34 -10.31 2.21
N LEU A 180 7.02 -9.18 2.44
CA LEU A 180 7.64 -8.88 3.73
C LEU A 180 6.60 -8.80 4.86
N TRP A 181 5.42 -8.24 4.58
CA TRP A 181 4.33 -8.20 5.54
C TRP A 181 3.86 -9.60 5.95
N ILE A 182 3.69 -10.49 4.99
CA ILE A 182 3.31 -11.88 5.24
C ILE A 182 4.40 -12.60 6.03
N LEU A 183 5.66 -12.40 5.67
CA LEU A 183 6.81 -13.00 6.33
C LEU A 183 6.93 -12.55 7.79
N GLU A 184 6.75 -11.26 8.08
CA GLU A 184 6.76 -10.74 9.44
C GLU A 184 5.62 -11.35 10.27
N ARG A 185 4.41 -11.47 9.71
CA ARG A 185 3.29 -12.14 10.38
C ARG A 185 3.55 -13.62 10.63
N ALA A 186 4.21 -14.31 9.72
CA ALA A 186 4.61 -15.69 9.91
C ALA A 186 5.63 -15.83 11.05
N ARG A 187 6.59 -14.89 11.17
CA ARG A 187 7.54 -14.82 12.29
C ARG A 187 6.84 -14.63 13.64
N GLU A 188 5.76 -13.87 13.68
CA GLU A 188 4.91 -13.67 14.87
C GLU A 188 4.01 -14.88 15.22
N GLY A 189 4.13 -16.01 14.49
CA GLY A 189 3.36 -17.24 14.72
C GLY A 189 2.14 -17.41 13.81
N GLY A 190 1.92 -16.50 12.86
CA GLY A 190 0.83 -16.55 11.89
C GLY A 190 1.15 -17.41 10.66
N LEU A 191 1.16 -18.73 10.78
CA LEU A 191 1.52 -19.66 9.68
C LEU A 191 0.54 -19.62 8.48
N ARG A 192 -0.68 -19.08 8.65
CA ARG A 192 -1.70 -19.05 7.59
C ARG A 192 -1.32 -18.18 6.38
N GLY A 193 -0.50 -17.15 6.58
CA GLY A 193 -0.04 -16.30 5.48
C GLY A 193 0.96 -16.99 4.56
N LEU A 194 1.73 -17.95 5.09
CA LEU A 194 2.71 -18.70 4.31
C LEU A 194 2.06 -19.54 3.20
N LEU A 195 0.83 -20.02 3.43
CA LEU A 195 0.06 -20.81 2.46
C LEU A 195 -0.45 -19.99 1.27
N SER A 196 -0.47 -18.65 1.40
CA SER A 196 -0.87 -17.73 0.32
C SER A 196 0.30 -17.20 -0.50
N LEU A 197 1.54 -17.55 -0.11
CA LEU A 197 2.73 -17.26 -0.89
C LEU A 197 2.88 -18.33 -1.98
N PRO A 198 3.05 -17.95 -3.26
CA PRO A 198 3.35 -18.89 -4.32
C PRO A 198 4.73 -19.53 -4.17
#